data_AF-A0A101AQM7-F1
#
_entry.id   AF-A0A101AQM7-F1
#
_cell.length_a   1.000
_cell.length_b   1.000
_cell.length_c   1.000
_cell.angle_alpha   90.00
_cell.angle_beta   90.00
_cell.angle_gamma   90.00
#
_symmetry.space_group_name_H-M   'P 1'
#
loop_
_entity.id
_entity.type
_entity.pdbx_description
1 polymer ?
#
loop_
_entity_poly.entity_id
_entity_poly.type
_entity_poly.pdbx_seq_one_letter_code
_entity_poly.pdbx_strand_id
1 'polypeptide(L)'
;MYNIYGPPSVRAIRSALEEVPGAIRDEPLPEDARGGEDPATEVPLWAPEDALLETEAGNAPLESDPDEGVTDEPSVVFEVPPSVTDADIRNVLGEDRIEELRQLHQIRGTDALGWYVTFHQRRYQHGVYIPVEGVLWLVLHAFQRVELPVERRIELAFHAILRHELFHFEVDCMTANWELTTGVDVYWNARGFLNGSGYIEQEEALANAYMLRGFKHPTRSLANSVGTYAALRRFCERQPPVYDHGPKVAKTRGSYLLECSWLADMYHQVSKTSWHVPHELDTLIFYPNPVRIDWTRCPIIVDDPVHLLQRLGIGISLFRAVEDVEETPKFQSALSKLDPKLQKQWLKRKADLARSTALKSLDFKQWKKAGPNVYSVRVDGNYRAHLRHDRDEQVWFAEAIGNHKKMKHG
;
A
#
# COMPACT_ATOMS: atom_id res chain seq x y z
N MET A 1 -18.69 -18.63 15.68
CA MET A 1 -18.05 -19.17 14.47
C MET A 1 -16.95 -18.20 14.09
N TYR A 2 -15.69 -18.57 14.30
CA TYR A 2 -14.57 -17.76 13.81
C TYR A 2 -14.48 -18.01 12.30
N ASN A 3 -14.43 -16.93 11.51
CA ASN A 3 -14.23 -17.03 10.06
C ASN A 3 -12.86 -17.68 9.82
N ILE A 4 -12.85 -18.94 9.43
CA ILE A 4 -11.65 -19.71 9.05
C ILE A 4 -11.16 -19.26 7.67
N TYR A 5 -11.96 -18.49 6.94
CA TYR A 5 -11.62 -17.94 5.63
C TYR A 5 -11.28 -16.46 5.77
N GLY A 6 -10.08 -16.08 5.35
CA GLY A 6 -9.70 -14.69 5.15
C GLY A 6 -10.59 -14.00 4.11
N PRO A 7 -10.51 -12.67 3.95
CA PRO A 7 -11.25 -11.97 2.91
C PRO A 7 -10.93 -12.57 1.53
N PRO A 8 -11.93 -12.68 0.63
CA PRO A 8 -11.72 -13.30 -0.67
C PRO A 8 -10.67 -12.55 -1.50
N SER A 9 -9.85 -13.29 -2.24
CA SER A 9 -8.89 -12.72 -3.18
C SER A 9 -9.62 -12.00 -4.32
N VAL A 10 -8.94 -11.06 -4.98
CA VAL A 10 -9.51 -10.37 -6.15
C VAL A 10 -9.85 -11.35 -7.27
N ARG A 11 -9.08 -12.43 -7.43
CA ARG A 11 -9.40 -13.51 -8.37
C ARG A 11 -10.74 -14.18 -8.04
N ALA A 12 -10.99 -14.47 -6.76
CA ALA A 12 -12.27 -15.05 -6.34
C ALA A 12 -13.43 -14.08 -6.56
N ILE A 13 -13.25 -12.79 -6.26
CA ILE A 13 -14.24 -11.74 -6.52
C ILE A 13 -14.54 -11.65 -8.03
N ARG A 14 -13.51 -11.54 -8.87
CA ARG A 14 -13.66 -11.51 -10.32
C ARG A 14 -14.44 -12.71 -10.84
N SER A 15 -14.12 -13.91 -10.37
CA SER A 15 -14.81 -15.14 -10.76
C SER A 15 -16.31 -15.08 -10.43
N ALA A 16 -16.67 -14.53 -9.26
CA ALA A 16 -18.06 -14.33 -8.88
C ALA A 16 -18.75 -13.23 -9.71
N LEU A 17 -18.03 -12.15 -10.04
CA LEU A 17 -18.56 -11.07 -10.88
C LEU A 17 -18.82 -11.50 -12.34
N GLU A 18 -18.20 -12.57 -12.82
CA GLU A 18 -18.52 -13.13 -14.14
C GLU A 18 -19.97 -13.63 -14.23
N GLU A 19 -20.60 -13.92 -13.10
CA GLU A 19 -22.02 -14.30 -13.02
C GLU A 19 -22.96 -13.10 -13.09
N VAL A 20 -22.44 -11.87 -12.93
CA VAL A 20 -23.22 -10.62 -12.98
C VAL A 20 -23.12 -10.00 -14.38
N PRO A 21 -24.21 -9.98 -15.18
CA PRO A 21 -24.16 -9.49 -16.55
C PRO A 21 -23.68 -8.03 -16.63
N GLY A 22 -22.60 -7.80 -17.38
CA GLY A 22 -22.05 -6.47 -17.64
C GLY A 22 -21.08 -5.94 -16.56
N ALA A 23 -20.89 -6.65 -15.44
CA ALA A 23 -19.97 -6.27 -14.37
C ALA A 23 -18.49 -6.33 -14.83
N ILE A 24 -18.12 -7.34 -15.63
CA ILE A 24 -16.78 -7.46 -16.22
C ILE A 24 -16.79 -7.10 -17.71
N ARG A 25 -15.86 -6.25 -18.16
CA ARG A 25 -15.71 -5.85 -19.57
C ARG A 25 -14.31 -6.10 -20.13
N ASP A 26 -14.25 -6.35 -21.44
CA ASP A 26 -12.98 -6.52 -22.18
C ASP A 26 -12.49 -5.20 -22.82
N GLU A 27 -13.40 -4.25 -23.02
CA GLU A 27 -13.10 -2.91 -23.53
C GLU A 27 -13.10 -1.90 -22.36
N PRO A 28 -11.91 -1.55 -21.81
CA PRO A 28 -11.81 -0.55 -20.76
C PRO A 28 -12.09 0.86 -21.28
N LEU A 29 -12.47 1.77 -20.37
CA LEU A 29 -12.47 3.19 -20.70
C LEU A 29 -11.03 3.69 -20.90
N PRO A 30 -10.79 4.77 -21.68
CA PRO A 30 -9.44 5.28 -21.93
C PRO A 30 -8.65 5.68 -20.66
N GLU A 31 -9.34 5.97 -19.57
CA GLU A 31 -8.73 6.25 -18.25
C GLU A 31 -8.16 5.00 -17.57
N ASP A 32 -8.79 3.83 -17.76
CA ASP A 32 -8.32 2.52 -17.28
C ASP A 32 -7.16 1.95 -18.14
N ALA A 33 -6.79 2.63 -19.24
CA ALA A 33 -5.83 2.15 -20.24
C ALA A 33 -4.41 2.72 -20.12
N ARG A 34 -4.18 3.64 -19.17
CA ARG A 34 -2.89 4.31 -19.03
C ARG A 34 -1.87 3.33 -18.44
N GLY A 35 -0.92 2.87 -19.25
CA GLY A 35 0.24 2.10 -18.79
C GLY A 35 0.02 0.63 -18.43
N GLY A 36 -1.21 0.12 -18.43
CA GLY A 36 -1.50 -1.30 -18.12
C GLY A 36 -1.23 -2.29 -19.27
N GLU A 37 -0.76 -1.80 -20.44
CA GLU A 37 -0.45 -2.60 -21.64
C GLU A 37 0.87 -3.38 -21.53
N ASP A 38 1.84 -2.87 -20.77
CA ASP A 38 3.15 -3.47 -20.60
C ASP A 38 3.43 -3.49 -19.09
N PRO A 39 3.43 -4.66 -18.43
CA PRO A 39 3.69 -4.71 -16.99
C PRO A 39 5.13 -4.28 -16.74
N ALA A 40 5.33 -3.01 -16.39
CA ALA A 40 6.51 -2.57 -15.64
C ALA A 40 6.67 -3.48 -14.43
N THR A 41 7.91 -3.70 -13.95
CA THR A 41 8.28 -4.68 -12.90
C THR A 41 7.10 -5.07 -12.02
N GLU A 42 6.39 -6.13 -12.46
CA GLU A 42 5.22 -6.58 -11.74
C GLU A 42 5.75 -7.07 -10.41
N VAL A 43 5.15 -6.59 -9.33
CA VAL A 43 5.36 -7.19 -8.03
C VAL A 43 4.22 -8.20 -7.91
N PRO A 44 4.42 -9.49 -8.21
CA PRO A 44 3.40 -10.50 -7.94
C PRO A 44 3.23 -10.60 -6.43
N LEU A 45 2.29 -9.82 -5.89
CA LEU A 45 2.01 -9.75 -4.46
C LEU A 45 1.15 -10.94 -3.98
N TRP A 46 0.71 -11.82 -4.89
CA TRP A 46 -0.08 -13.01 -4.60
C TRP A 46 0.20 -14.15 -5.58
N ALA A 47 0.77 -15.26 -5.10
CA ALA A 47 0.67 -16.55 -5.77
C ALA A 47 -0.62 -17.24 -5.25
N PRO A 48 -1.59 -17.59 -6.12
CA PRO A 48 -2.81 -18.27 -5.72
C PRO A 48 -2.59 -19.70 -5.22
N GLU A 49 -1.39 -20.26 -5.40
CA GLU A 49 -1.11 -21.68 -5.18
C GLU A 49 -0.81 -22.03 -3.71
N ASP A 50 -0.62 -21.04 -2.82
CA ASP A 50 -0.33 -21.29 -1.39
C ASP A 50 -1.59 -21.53 -0.53
N ALA A 51 -2.58 -22.23 -1.08
CA ALA A 51 -3.60 -22.89 -0.28
C ALA A 51 -3.18 -24.35 -0.09
N LEU A 52 -3.08 -24.78 1.17
CA LEU A 52 -2.83 -26.14 1.68
C LEU A 52 -1.38 -26.50 2.03
N LEU A 53 -0.76 -25.76 2.94
CA LEU A 53 0.05 -26.43 3.96
C LEU A 53 -0.85 -26.72 5.15
N GLU A 54 -1.38 -27.94 5.21
CA GLU A 54 -1.85 -28.56 6.44
C GLU A 54 -0.68 -28.54 7.44
N THR A 55 -0.59 -27.47 8.22
CA THR A 55 0.23 -27.47 9.41
C THR A 55 -0.53 -28.32 10.41
N GLU A 56 -0.03 -29.54 10.65
CA GLU A 56 -0.48 -30.38 11.75
C GLU A 56 -0.66 -29.50 12.99
N ALA A 57 -1.86 -29.54 13.56
CA ALA A 57 -2.26 -28.76 14.73
C ALA A 57 -1.41 -29.16 15.95
N GLY A 58 -0.19 -28.67 16.00
CA GLY A 58 0.64 -28.65 17.19
C GLY A 58 0.06 -27.60 18.13
N ASN A 59 -0.60 -28.06 19.19
CA ASN A 59 -1.16 -27.26 20.28
C ASN A 59 -0.19 -26.14 20.73
N ALA A 60 -0.33 -24.95 20.14
CA ALA A 60 0.29 -23.72 20.62
C ALA A 60 -0.67 -23.06 21.62
N PRO A 61 -0.18 -22.55 22.77
CA PRO A 61 -1.05 -21.91 23.76
C PRO A 61 -1.77 -20.70 23.16
N LEU A 62 -3.09 -20.72 23.29
CA LEU A 62 -4.04 -19.65 22.97
C LEU A 62 -3.86 -18.46 23.94
N GLU A 63 -2.82 -17.67 23.72
CA GLU A 63 -2.76 -16.28 24.18
C GLU A 63 -2.05 -15.44 23.11
N SER A 64 -2.73 -15.22 21.98
CA SER A 64 -2.32 -14.20 21.00
C SER A 64 -2.96 -12.87 21.37
N ASP A 65 -2.11 -11.87 21.60
CA ASP A 65 -2.46 -10.46 21.70
C ASP A 65 -3.35 -10.07 20.51
N PRO A 66 -4.50 -9.37 20.68
CA PRO A 66 -5.42 -9.03 19.58
C PRO A 66 -4.81 -8.22 18.42
N ASP A 67 -3.58 -7.72 18.57
CA ASP A 67 -2.79 -7.03 17.54
C ASP A 67 -1.82 -7.97 16.75
N GLU A 68 -1.63 -9.24 17.15
CA GLU A 68 -0.75 -10.21 16.44
C GLU A 68 -1.41 -10.74 15.16
N GLY A 69 -1.34 -9.95 14.09
CA GLY A 69 -1.88 -10.30 12.76
C GLY A 69 -2.26 -9.10 11.90
N VAL A 70 -2.20 -7.90 12.50
CA VAL A 70 -2.41 -6.63 11.84
C VAL A 70 -1.22 -6.33 10.90
N THR A 71 -1.42 -6.48 9.59
CA THR A 71 -0.50 -5.96 8.58
C THR A 71 -0.57 -4.42 8.55
N ASP A 72 0.58 -3.77 8.73
CA ASP A 72 0.75 -2.35 8.36
C ASP A 72 0.81 -2.24 6.82
N GLU A 73 1.05 -1.04 6.30
CA GLU A 73 1.39 -0.80 4.88
C GLU A 73 2.59 -1.64 4.39
N PRO A 74 2.76 -1.83 3.06
CA PRO A 74 3.92 -2.54 2.54
C PRO A 74 5.22 -1.85 3.01
N SER A 75 6.18 -2.65 3.47
CA SER A 75 7.51 -2.14 3.81
C SER A 75 8.32 -1.95 2.53
N VAL A 76 8.25 -0.74 1.97
CA VAL A 76 9.06 -0.34 0.81
C VAL A 76 10.33 0.33 1.31
N VAL A 77 11.49 -0.20 0.93
CA VAL A 77 12.79 0.36 1.29
C VAL A 77 13.43 0.97 0.05
N PHE A 78 13.55 2.30 0.05
CA PHE A 78 14.33 3.03 -0.94
C PHE A 78 15.75 3.22 -0.43
N GLU A 79 16.71 2.60 -1.09
CA GLU A 79 18.12 2.67 -0.77
C GLU A 79 18.74 3.89 -1.45
N VAL A 80 18.49 5.06 -0.86
CA VAL A 80 18.90 6.33 -1.45
C VAL A 80 20.34 6.64 -1.03
N PRO A 81 21.27 6.86 -1.99
CA PRO A 81 22.63 7.25 -1.65
C PRO A 81 22.64 8.55 -0.82
N PRO A 82 23.48 8.66 0.23
CA PRO A 82 23.52 9.87 1.08
C PRO A 82 23.86 11.15 0.32
N SER A 83 24.45 11.04 -0.87
CA SER A 83 24.80 12.14 -1.75
C SER A 83 23.62 12.69 -2.56
N VAL A 84 22.50 11.98 -2.66
CA VAL A 84 21.35 12.43 -3.47
C VAL A 84 20.68 13.63 -2.80
N THR A 85 20.53 14.71 -3.56
CA THR A 85 19.90 15.96 -3.14
C THR A 85 18.67 16.29 -3.98
N ASP A 86 17.90 17.30 -3.56
CA ASP A 86 16.80 17.84 -4.37
C ASP A 86 17.26 18.38 -5.73
N ALA A 87 18.50 18.87 -5.83
CA ALA A 87 19.07 19.32 -7.09
C ALA A 87 19.32 18.15 -8.04
N ASP A 88 19.78 17.01 -7.53
CA ASP A 88 19.98 15.81 -8.33
C ASP A 88 18.65 15.26 -8.84
N ILE A 89 17.63 15.21 -7.98
CA ILE A 89 16.27 14.81 -8.39
C ILE A 89 15.75 15.72 -9.51
N ARG A 90 15.88 17.05 -9.35
CA ARG A 90 15.48 18.03 -10.37
C ARG A 90 16.23 17.84 -11.68
N ASN A 91 17.55 17.64 -11.62
CA ASN A 91 18.39 17.43 -12.80
C ASN A 91 18.03 16.14 -13.54
N VAL A 92 17.72 15.06 -12.82
CA VAL A 92 17.39 13.76 -13.42
C VAL A 92 16.00 13.77 -14.06
N LEU A 93 15.01 14.41 -13.42
CA LEU A 93 13.68 14.63 -14.00
C LEU A 93 13.72 15.55 -15.23
N GLY A 94 14.49 16.65 -15.14
CA GLY A 94 14.52 17.71 -16.14
C GLY A 94 13.35 18.70 -15.99
N GLU A 95 13.61 19.97 -16.30
CA GLU A 95 12.63 21.06 -16.12
C GLU A 95 11.38 20.88 -17.00
N ASP A 96 11.55 20.40 -18.24
CA ASP A 96 10.43 20.19 -19.17
C ASP A 96 9.45 19.15 -18.62
N ARG A 97 9.95 18.03 -18.08
CA ARG A 97 9.10 16.99 -17.49
C ARG A 97 8.46 17.45 -16.18
N ILE A 98 9.19 18.24 -15.38
CA ILE A 98 8.66 18.85 -14.16
C ILE A 98 7.47 19.78 -14.48
N GLU A 99 7.59 20.58 -15.54
CA GLU A 99 6.52 21.43 -16.05
C GLU A 99 5.34 20.61 -16.55
N GLU A 100 5.59 19.58 -17.36
CA GLU A 100 4.55 18.69 -17.88
C GLU A 100 3.76 18.03 -16.75
N LEU A 101 4.44 17.44 -15.76
CA LEU A 101 3.80 16.84 -14.58
C LEU A 101 3.00 17.87 -13.78
N ARG A 102 3.45 19.12 -13.72
CA ARG A 102 2.70 20.20 -13.07
C ARG A 102 1.41 20.51 -13.82
N GLN A 103 1.46 20.57 -15.16
CA GLN A 103 0.29 20.79 -16.00
C GLN A 103 -0.70 19.63 -15.88
N LEU A 104 -0.20 18.39 -15.93
CA LEU A 104 -1.01 17.19 -15.71
C LEU A 104 -1.68 17.20 -14.33
N HIS A 105 -0.94 17.53 -13.27
CA HIS A 105 -1.49 17.66 -11.92
C HIS A 105 -2.54 18.77 -11.80
N GLN A 106 -2.41 19.88 -12.55
CA GLN A 106 -3.44 20.93 -12.60
C GLN A 106 -4.72 20.51 -13.32
N ILE A 107 -4.71 19.40 -14.06
CA ILE A 107 -5.88 18.87 -14.77
C ILE A 107 -6.46 17.67 -14.00
N ARG A 108 -5.58 16.81 -13.47
CA ARG A 108 -5.91 15.47 -12.95
C ARG A 108 -5.65 15.30 -11.45
N GLY A 109 -5.14 16.32 -10.76
CA GLY A 109 -4.85 16.20 -9.32
C GLY A 109 -3.81 15.11 -9.00
N THR A 110 -4.06 14.32 -7.96
CA THR A 110 -3.15 13.24 -7.51
C THR A 110 -2.99 12.14 -8.57
N ASP A 111 -4.01 11.90 -9.39
CA ASP A 111 -4.01 10.88 -10.46
C ASP A 111 -3.01 11.16 -11.60
N ALA A 112 -2.38 12.33 -11.59
CA ALA A 112 -1.22 12.60 -12.43
C ALA A 112 0.07 11.91 -11.92
N LEU A 113 0.09 11.47 -10.66
CA LEU A 113 1.28 11.00 -9.95
C LEU A 113 1.24 9.49 -9.66
N GLY A 114 0.08 8.87 -9.81
CA GLY A 114 -0.20 7.44 -9.70
C GLY A 114 -1.60 7.19 -10.25
N TRP A 115 -1.96 5.94 -10.47
CA TRP A 115 -3.34 5.58 -10.83
C TRP A 115 -3.67 4.16 -10.42
N TYR A 116 -4.94 3.90 -10.16
CA TYR A 116 -5.48 2.57 -9.97
C TYR A 116 -6.14 2.05 -11.26
N VAL A 117 -5.82 0.83 -11.66
CA VAL A 117 -6.51 0.10 -12.74
C VAL A 117 -7.50 -0.88 -12.13
N THR A 118 -8.78 -0.72 -12.46
CA THR A 118 -9.88 -1.55 -11.94
C THR A 118 -9.74 -3.04 -12.27
N PHE A 119 -10.22 -3.89 -11.37
CA PHE A 119 -10.35 -5.32 -11.63
C PHE A 119 -11.64 -5.68 -12.41
N HIS A 120 -12.54 -4.72 -12.64
CA HIS A 120 -13.74 -4.92 -13.47
C HIS A 120 -13.42 -5.04 -14.97
N GLN A 121 -12.19 -4.78 -15.40
CA GLN A 121 -11.75 -4.97 -16.79
C GLN A 121 -10.79 -6.16 -16.97
N ARG A 122 -10.73 -6.75 -18.18
CA ARG A 122 -9.87 -7.91 -18.50
C ARG A 122 -8.59 -7.58 -19.28
N ARG A 123 -8.53 -6.42 -19.93
CA ARG A 123 -7.48 -6.10 -20.89
C ARG A 123 -6.12 -5.85 -20.25
N TYR A 124 -6.10 -5.23 -19.08
CA TYR A 124 -4.90 -4.76 -18.42
C TYR A 124 -4.73 -5.36 -17.02
N GLN A 125 -3.49 -5.42 -16.56
CA GLN A 125 -3.21 -5.85 -15.19
C GLN A 125 -3.81 -4.84 -14.20
N HIS A 126 -4.75 -5.30 -13.39
CA HIS A 126 -5.32 -4.48 -12.30
C HIS A 126 -4.27 -4.21 -11.22
N GLY A 127 -4.44 -3.11 -10.50
CA GLY A 127 -3.53 -2.73 -9.42
C GLY A 127 -3.27 -1.24 -9.33
N VAL A 128 -2.49 -0.86 -8.34
CA VAL A 128 -1.99 0.50 -8.13
C VAL A 128 -0.66 0.66 -8.87
N TYR A 129 -0.61 1.61 -9.80
CA TYR A 129 0.59 1.97 -10.54
C TYR A 129 1.18 3.26 -9.97
N ILE A 130 2.46 3.22 -9.60
CA ILE A 130 3.18 4.33 -8.99
C ILE A 130 4.42 4.65 -9.83
N PRO A 131 4.33 5.63 -10.74
CA PRO A 131 5.49 6.14 -11.46
C PRO A 131 6.51 6.75 -10.51
N VAL A 132 7.78 6.38 -10.68
CA VAL A 132 8.90 6.97 -9.92
C VAL A 132 8.96 8.48 -10.12
N GLU A 133 8.63 8.97 -11.31
CA GLU A 133 8.55 10.39 -11.59
C GLU A 133 7.50 11.12 -10.74
N GLY A 134 6.34 10.50 -10.49
CA GLY A 134 5.29 11.06 -9.64
C GLY A 134 5.76 11.18 -8.19
N VAL A 135 6.43 10.13 -7.69
CA VAL A 135 7.05 10.12 -6.37
C VAL A 135 8.08 11.26 -6.24
N LEU A 136 9.03 11.35 -7.16
CA LEU A 136 10.09 12.35 -7.15
C LEU A 136 9.54 13.78 -7.32
N TRP A 137 8.52 13.95 -8.16
CA TRP A 137 7.86 15.24 -8.33
C TRP A 137 7.16 15.69 -7.04
N LEU A 138 6.48 14.77 -6.34
CA LEU A 138 5.83 15.06 -5.06
C LEU A 138 6.86 15.43 -3.97
N VAL A 139 8.04 14.81 -3.98
CA VAL A 139 9.17 15.20 -3.11
C VAL A 139 9.54 16.67 -3.34
N LEU A 140 9.69 17.09 -4.60
CA LEU A 140 10.08 18.46 -4.95
C LEU A 140 8.99 19.51 -4.71
N HIS A 141 7.71 19.14 -4.80
CA HIS A 141 6.61 20.14 -4.78
C HIS A 141 5.81 20.16 -3.49
N ALA A 142 5.66 19.01 -2.82
CA ALA A 142 4.98 18.92 -1.53
C ALA A 142 5.98 18.90 -0.38
N PHE A 143 7.06 18.13 -0.48
CA PHE A 143 7.94 17.83 0.66
C PHE A 143 9.26 18.58 0.71
N GLN A 144 9.58 19.42 -0.26
CA GLN A 144 10.85 20.16 -0.31
C GLN A 144 11.14 20.96 0.98
N ARG A 145 10.11 21.49 1.62
CA ARG A 145 10.23 22.30 2.85
C ARG A 145 10.03 21.49 4.14
N VAL A 146 9.90 20.18 4.04
CA VAL A 146 9.80 19.29 5.19
C VAL A 146 11.22 18.91 5.59
N GLU A 147 11.61 19.20 6.84
CA GLU A 147 12.95 18.97 7.39
C GLU A 147 13.21 17.48 7.65
N LEU A 148 13.23 16.69 6.57
CA LEU A 148 13.48 15.26 6.58
C LEU A 148 14.54 14.92 5.52
N PRO A 149 15.36 13.88 5.75
CA PRO A 149 16.26 13.35 4.73
C PRO A 149 15.51 13.04 3.42
N VAL A 150 16.19 13.24 2.27
CA VAL A 150 15.61 13.00 0.93
C VAL A 150 14.97 11.61 0.84
N GLU A 151 15.68 10.59 1.31
CA GLU A 151 15.20 9.21 1.40
C GLU A 151 13.83 9.11 2.07
N ARG A 152 13.68 9.73 3.25
CA ARG A 152 12.43 9.68 4.00
C ARG A 152 11.31 10.43 3.27
N ARG A 153 11.63 11.51 2.56
CA ARG A 153 10.64 12.23 1.74
C ARG A 153 10.18 11.38 0.55
N ILE A 154 11.07 10.60 -0.07
CA ILE A 154 10.72 9.64 -1.15
C ILE A 154 9.78 8.55 -0.62
N GLU A 155 10.12 7.92 0.51
CA GLU A 155 9.23 6.93 1.16
C GLU A 155 7.84 7.50 1.46
N LEU A 156 7.77 8.70 2.04
CA LEU A 156 6.50 9.34 2.37
C LEU A 156 5.71 9.75 1.12
N ALA A 157 6.39 10.12 0.02
CA ALA A 157 5.75 10.45 -1.25
C ALA A 157 5.14 9.21 -1.90
N PHE A 158 5.89 8.10 -1.91
CA PHE A 158 5.38 6.81 -2.35
C PHE A 158 4.13 6.40 -1.58
N HIS A 159 4.17 6.46 -0.25
CA HIS A 159 3.01 6.12 0.57
C HIS A 159 1.84 7.09 0.43
N ALA A 160 2.09 8.37 0.14
CA ALA A 160 1.03 9.33 -0.12
C ALA A 160 0.22 8.93 -1.37
N ILE A 161 0.91 8.67 -2.48
CA ILE A 161 0.30 8.21 -3.73
C ILE A 161 -0.38 6.86 -3.50
N LEU A 162 0.32 5.87 -2.94
CA LEU A 162 -0.24 4.54 -2.68
C LEU A 162 -1.54 4.60 -1.87
N ARG A 163 -1.61 5.44 -0.83
CA ARG A 163 -2.84 5.54 -0.03
C ARG A 163 -3.99 6.14 -0.82
N HIS A 164 -3.73 7.18 -1.62
CA HIS A 164 -4.75 7.74 -2.52
C HIS A 164 -5.30 6.64 -3.43
N GLU A 165 -4.42 5.93 -4.13
CA GLU A 165 -4.82 4.88 -5.08
C GLU A 165 -5.49 3.66 -4.44
N LEU A 166 -5.09 3.29 -3.23
CA LEU A 166 -5.75 2.22 -2.49
C LEU A 166 -7.22 2.54 -2.18
N PHE A 167 -7.59 3.81 -2.05
CA PHE A 167 -8.99 4.17 -1.87
C PHE A 167 -9.84 3.82 -3.10
N HIS A 168 -9.34 4.06 -4.31
CA HIS A 168 -10.01 3.64 -5.55
C HIS A 168 -10.19 2.12 -5.59
N PHE A 169 -9.18 1.34 -5.19
CA PHE A 169 -9.31 -0.11 -5.04
C PHE A 169 -10.41 -0.52 -4.05
N GLU A 170 -10.54 0.19 -2.94
CA GLU A 170 -11.56 -0.07 -1.93
C GLU A 170 -12.98 0.30 -2.41
N VAL A 171 -13.11 1.35 -3.22
CA VAL A 171 -14.35 1.70 -3.93
C VAL A 171 -14.70 0.63 -4.98
N ASP A 172 -13.70 0.09 -5.66
CA ASP A 172 -13.86 -1.04 -6.59
C ASP A 172 -14.41 -2.28 -5.86
N CYS A 173 -13.85 -2.60 -4.69
CA CYS A 173 -14.36 -3.67 -3.83
C CYS A 173 -15.78 -3.41 -3.33
N MET A 174 -16.09 -2.18 -2.93
CA MET A 174 -17.44 -1.78 -2.50
C MET A 174 -18.45 -1.96 -3.62
N THR A 175 -18.06 -1.57 -4.83
CA THR A 175 -18.90 -1.69 -6.02
C THR A 175 -19.13 -3.16 -6.38
N ALA A 176 -18.09 -4.00 -6.33
CA ALA A 176 -18.23 -5.43 -6.53
C ALA A 176 -19.20 -6.06 -5.51
N ASN A 177 -19.15 -5.64 -4.25
CA ASN A 177 -20.09 -6.12 -3.23
C ASN A 177 -21.54 -5.70 -3.53
N TRP A 178 -21.75 -4.51 -4.09
CA TRP A 178 -23.06 -4.12 -4.61
C TRP A 178 -23.51 -5.01 -5.76
N GLU A 179 -22.65 -5.24 -6.75
CA GLU A 179 -22.96 -6.05 -7.93
C GLU A 179 -23.32 -7.49 -7.53
N LEU A 180 -22.55 -8.10 -6.63
CA LEU A 180 -22.83 -9.44 -6.12
C LEU A 180 -24.11 -9.51 -5.29
N THR A 181 -24.46 -8.44 -4.58
CA THR A 181 -25.69 -8.39 -3.77
C THR A 181 -26.94 -8.18 -4.62
N THR A 182 -26.82 -7.39 -5.69
CA THR A 182 -27.98 -6.94 -6.48
C THR A 182 -28.14 -7.71 -7.79
N GLY A 183 -27.10 -8.39 -8.26
CA GLY A 183 -27.08 -9.09 -9.54
C GLY A 183 -27.11 -8.17 -10.76
N VAL A 184 -26.78 -6.89 -10.59
CA VAL A 184 -26.72 -5.90 -11.69
C VAL A 184 -25.36 -5.23 -11.74
N ASP A 185 -24.96 -4.74 -12.91
CA ASP A 185 -23.75 -3.94 -13.06
C ASP A 185 -23.89 -2.59 -12.36
N VAL A 186 -22.88 -2.21 -11.57
CA VAL A 186 -22.84 -0.95 -10.81
C VAL A 186 -21.62 -0.15 -11.22
N TYR A 187 -20.46 -0.77 -11.34
CA TYR A 187 -19.19 -0.10 -11.62
C TYR A 187 -19.25 0.73 -12.89
N TRP A 188 -19.65 0.10 -13.99
CA TRP A 188 -19.68 0.76 -15.28
C TRP A 188 -20.80 1.79 -15.42
N ASN A 189 -21.90 1.62 -14.67
CA ASN A 189 -22.99 2.59 -14.65
C ASN A 189 -22.60 3.83 -13.82
N ALA A 190 -21.82 3.65 -12.74
CA ALA A 190 -21.30 4.74 -11.92
C ALA A 190 -20.36 5.69 -12.68
N ARG A 191 -19.67 5.18 -13.71
CA ARG A 191 -18.90 6.02 -14.65
C ARG A 191 -19.76 6.99 -15.47
N GLY A 192 -21.08 6.94 -15.37
CA GLY A 192 -21.96 8.02 -15.85
C GLY A 192 -21.83 9.34 -15.05
N PHE A 193 -21.27 9.30 -13.85
CA PHE A 193 -21.00 10.48 -13.01
C PHE A 193 -19.65 11.15 -13.25
N LEU A 194 -18.87 10.66 -14.22
CA LEU A 194 -17.59 11.27 -14.55
C LEU A 194 -17.81 12.73 -14.95
N ASN A 195 -17.05 13.63 -14.35
CA ASN A 195 -17.02 15.02 -14.78
C ASN A 195 -16.30 15.16 -16.14
N GLY A 196 -16.20 16.37 -16.67
CA GLY A 196 -15.53 16.64 -17.94
C GLY A 196 -14.04 16.26 -18.00
N SER A 197 -13.42 15.95 -16.86
CA SER A 197 -12.04 15.48 -16.75
C SER A 197 -11.93 13.94 -16.62
N GLY A 198 -13.05 13.22 -16.53
CA GLY A 198 -13.06 11.75 -16.42
C GLY A 198 -12.92 11.22 -14.99
N TYR A 199 -13.43 11.94 -13.97
CA TYR A 199 -13.34 11.49 -12.57
C TYR A 199 -14.66 11.65 -11.82
N ILE A 200 -14.87 10.82 -10.80
CA ILE A 200 -16.00 10.93 -9.87
C ILE A 200 -15.57 11.81 -8.70
N GLU A 201 -16.15 13.00 -8.64
CA GLU A 201 -15.70 14.09 -7.79
C GLU A 201 -15.60 13.72 -6.30
N GLN A 202 -16.63 13.04 -5.81
CA GLN A 202 -16.72 12.60 -4.43
C GLN A 202 -15.68 11.53 -4.09
N GLU A 203 -15.36 10.67 -5.05
CA GLU A 203 -14.38 9.59 -4.90
C GLU A 203 -12.98 10.17 -4.70
N GLU A 204 -12.59 11.16 -5.52
CA GLU A 204 -11.30 11.85 -5.42
C GLU A 204 -11.12 12.59 -4.09
N ALA A 205 -12.17 13.26 -3.64
CA ALA A 205 -12.17 13.93 -2.35
C ALA A 205 -11.95 12.92 -1.20
N LEU A 206 -12.56 11.74 -1.28
CA LEU A 206 -12.39 10.68 -0.31
C LEU A 206 -11.02 9.99 -0.39
N ALA A 207 -10.46 9.80 -1.59
CA ALA A 207 -9.12 9.29 -1.80
C ALA A 207 -8.07 10.18 -1.14
N ASN A 208 -8.14 11.50 -1.40
CA ASN A 208 -7.32 12.49 -0.71
C ASN A 208 -7.56 12.48 0.81
N ALA A 209 -8.81 12.30 1.26
CA ALA A 209 -9.12 12.24 2.67
C ALA A 209 -8.50 11.01 3.35
N TYR A 210 -8.55 9.84 2.71
CA TYR A 210 -7.94 8.61 3.20
C TYR A 210 -6.42 8.75 3.31
N MET A 211 -5.77 9.30 2.28
CA MET A 211 -4.35 9.68 2.33
C MET A 211 -4.08 10.58 3.54
N LEU A 212 -4.74 11.74 3.65
CA LEU A 212 -4.49 12.72 4.71
C LEU A 212 -4.70 12.15 6.12
N ARG A 213 -5.73 11.32 6.31
CA ARG A 213 -6.00 10.65 7.59
C ARG A 213 -4.86 9.71 7.98
N GLY A 214 -4.28 9.01 7.01
CA GLY A 214 -3.09 8.19 7.18
C GLY A 214 -1.93 8.95 7.80
N PHE A 215 -1.65 10.16 7.31
CA PHE A 215 -0.56 11.00 7.85
C PHE A 215 -0.94 11.77 9.12
N LYS A 216 -2.23 11.98 9.36
CA LYS A 216 -2.74 12.59 10.61
C LYS A 216 -2.69 11.62 11.78
N HIS A 217 -2.92 10.33 11.50
CA HIS A 217 -2.91 9.23 12.47
C HIS A 217 -1.94 8.14 11.97
N PRO A 218 -0.63 8.43 11.97
CA PRO A 218 0.37 7.61 11.29
C PRO A 218 0.46 6.20 11.87
N THR A 219 0.49 5.24 10.95
CA THR A 219 1.02 3.88 11.17
C THR A 219 2.53 3.95 11.45
N ARG A 220 3.15 2.80 11.75
CA ARG A 220 4.60 2.78 12.01
C ARG A 220 5.43 3.22 10.80
N SER A 221 5.03 2.80 9.59
CA SER A 221 5.66 3.20 8.32
C SER A 221 5.63 4.72 8.10
N LEU A 222 4.61 5.40 8.62
CA LEU A 222 4.43 6.85 8.50
C LEU A 222 4.85 7.64 9.76
N ALA A 223 5.30 6.97 10.82
CA ALA A 223 5.72 7.63 12.04
C ALA A 223 6.95 8.54 11.80
N ASN A 224 7.20 9.45 12.74
CA ASN A 224 8.33 10.40 12.69
C ASN A 224 8.34 11.31 11.44
N SER A 225 7.18 11.58 10.85
CA SER A 225 7.01 12.39 9.65
C SER A 225 6.56 13.82 9.98
N VAL A 226 7.22 14.49 10.93
CA VAL A 226 6.83 15.84 11.41
C VAL A 226 6.71 16.81 10.22
N GLY A 227 5.64 17.60 10.19
CA GLY A 227 5.36 18.55 9.10
C GLY A 227 4.77 17.94 7.81
N THR A 228 4.85 16.62 7.64
CA THR A 228 4.39 15.93 6.41
C THR A 228 2.88 16.07 6.20
N TYR A 229 2.07 15.86 7.24
CA TYR A 229 0.61 16.07 7.16
C TYR A 229 0.26 17.51 6.74
N ALA A 230 0.93 18.52 7.29
CA ALA A 230 0.69 19.91 6.93
C ALA A 230 1.13 20.22 5.49
N ALA A 231 2.20 19.58 5.03
CA ALA A 231 2.64 19.66 3.63
C ALA A 231 1.63 19.03 2.67
N LEU A 232 1.19 17.80 2.92
CA LEU A 232 0.17 17.11 2.11
C LEU A 232 -1.16 17.86 2.12
N ARG A 233 -1.60 18.37 3.27
CA ARG A 233 -2.82 19.15 3.35
C ARG A 233 -2.78 20.38 2.43
N ARG A 234 -1.67 21.13 2.46
CA ARG A 234 -1.46 22.28 1.55
C ARG A 234 -1.30 21.87 0.09
N PHE A 235 -0.84 20.65 -0.16
CA PHE A 235 -0.79 20.07 -1.49
C PHE A 235 -2.21 19.81 -2.01
N CYS A 236 -3.06 19.09 -1.26
CA CYS A 236 -4.47 18.86 -1.61
C CYS A 236 -5.25 20.18 -1.76
N GLU A 237 -5.05 21.17 -0.87
CA GLU A 237 -5.73 22.48 -0.95
C GLU A 237 -5.36 23.27 -2.23
N ARG A 238 -4.33 22.86 -2.99
CA ARG A 238 -3.92 23.48 -4.25
C ARG A 238 -4.25 22.62 -5.48
N GLN A 239 -4.91 21.49 -5.29
CA GLN A 239 -5.38 20.66 -6.39
C GLN A 239 -6.56 21.31 -7.10
N PRO A 240 -6.93 20.82 -8.30
CA PRO A 240 -8.07 21.35 -9.03
C PRO A 240 -9.35 21.32 -8.18
N PRO A 241 -10.36 22.15 -8.51
CA PRO A 241 -11.65 22.12 -7.82
C PRO A 241 -12.13 20.68 -7.70
N VAL A 242 -12.71 20.33 -6.55
CA VAL A 242 -13.17 18.98 -6.15
C VAL A 242 -12.12 18.17 -5.40
N TYR A 243 -10.90 18.06 -5.96
CA TYR A 243 -9.80 17.39 -5.29
C TYR A 243 -9.42 18.10 -3.97
N ASP A 244 -9.61 19.43 -3.93
CA ASP A 244 -9.38 20.30 -2.78
C ASP A 244 -10.34 20.07 -1.60
N HIS A 245 -11.36 19.22 -1.75
CA HIS A 245 -12.31 18.89 -0.69
C HIS A 245 -11.79 17.85 0.30
N GLY A 246 -10.77 17.07 -0.05
CA GLY A 246 -10.20 16.04 0.82
C GLY A 246 -9.86 16.51 2.24
N PRO A 247 -9.19 17.67 2.44
CA PRO A 247 -8.97 18.26 3.77
C PRO A 247 -10.24 18.51 4.59
N LYS A 248 -11.36 18.86 3.95
CA LYS A 248 -12.65 19.07 4.64
C LYS A 248 -13.20 17.73 5.15
N VAL A 249 -13.18 16.71 4.29
CA VAL A 249 -13.65 15.35 4.57
C VAL A 249 -12.77 14.63 5.61
N ALA A 250 -11.45 14.86 5.58
CA ALA A 250 -10.48 14.26 6.49
C ALA A 250 -10.57 14.75 7.95
N LYS A 251 -11.40 15.76 8.25
CA LYS A 251 -11.44 16.41 9.57
C LYS A 251 -11.70 15.44 10.71
N THR A 252 -12.74 14.61 10.60
CA THR A 252 -13.16 13.65 11.64
C THR A 252 -13.44 12.28 11.04
N ARG A 253 -13.38 11.22 11.86
CA ARG A 253 -13.74 9.86 11.41
C ARG A 253 -15.21 9.78 10.98
N GLY A 254 -16.12 10.41 11.73
CA GLY A 254 -17.55 10.42 11.40
C GLY A 254 -17.84 11.09 10.07
N SER A 255 -17.24 12.27 9.80
CA SER A 255 -17.42 12.96 8.51
C SER A 255 -16.90 12.11 7.35
N TYR A 256 -15.72 11.51 7.48
CA TYR A 256 -15.16 10.65 6.44
C TYR A 256 -16.06 9.44 6.14
N LEU A 257 -16.57 8.76 7.19
CA LEU A 257 -17.44 7.61 7.01
C LEU A 257 -18.80 7.99 6.43
N LEU A 258 -19.39 9.12 6.85
CA LEU A 258 -20.63 9.62 6.26
C LEU A 258 -20.50 9.85 4.75
N GLU A 259 -19.40 10.46 4.34
CA GLU A 259 -19.11 10.72 2.92
C GLU A 259 -18.85 9.41 2.15
N CYS A 260 -18.27 8.38 2.79
CA CYS A 260 -18.16 7.04 2.19
C CYS A 260 -19.55 6.40 1.99
N SER A 261 -20.46 6.50 2.97
CA SER A 261 -21.85 6.02 2.81
C SER A 261 -22.53 6.71 1.64
N TRP A 262 -22.39 8.03 1.53
CA TRP A 262 -22.95 8.80 0.41
C TRP A 262 -22.38 8.38 -0.94
N LEU A 263 -21.08 8.10 -1.02
CA LEU A 263 -20.47 7.58 -2.24
C LEU A 263 -21.06 6.22 -2.63
N ALA A 264 -21.20 5.30 -1.67
CA ALA A 264 -21.81 3.98 -1.90
C ALA A 264 -23.28 4.10 -2.34
N ASP A 265 -24.06 4.99 -1.74
CA ASP A 265 -25.44 5.27 -2.12
C ASP A 265 -25.51 5.81 -3.55
N MET A 266 -24.65 6.77 -3.89
CA MET A 266 -24.58 7.37 -5.22
C MET A 266 -24.30 6.31 -6.30
N TYR A 267 -23.34 5.41 -6.05
CA TYR A 267 -23.04 4.28 -6.93
C TYR A 267 -24.25 3.35 -7.11
N HIS A 268 -24.94 3.02 -6.02
CA HIS A 268 -26.14 2.20 -6.09
C HIS A 268 -27.28 2.87 -6.88
N GLN A 269 -27.49 4.18 -6.72
CA GLN A 269 -28.60 4.91 -7.37
C GLN A 269 -28.55 4.90 -8.90
N VAL A 270 -27.37 4.73 -9.49
CA VAL A 270 -27.20 4.62 -10.95
C VAL A 270 -27.17 3.19 -11.46
N SER A 271 -27.16 2.21 -10.55
CA SER A 271 -27.39 0.84 -10.95
C SER A 271 -28.81 0.68 -11.50
N LYS A 272 -28.99 -0.24 -12.45
CA LYS A 272 -30.30 -0.56 -13.04
C LYS A 272 -31.14 -1.49 -12.16
N THR A 273 -30.83 -1.55 -10.87
CA THR A 273 -31.57 -2.33 -9.89
C THR A 273 -33.04 -1.90 -9.83
N SER A 274 -33.94 -2.86 -9.68
CA SER A 274 -35.37 -2.58 -9.50
C SER A 274 -35.76 -2.19 -8.07
N TRP A 275 -34.84 -2.35 -7.11
CA TRP A 275 -35.08 -2.10 -5.70
C TRP A 275 -34.21 -0.95 -5.20
N HIS A 276 -34.80 -0.08 -4.39
CA HIS A 276 -34.10 1.03 -3.74
C HIS A 276 -33.62 0.64 -2.36
N VAL A 277 -32.38 1.02 -2.04
CA VAL A 277 -31.81 0.90 -0.71
C VAL A 277 -32.65 1.68 0.31
N PRO A 278 -33.16 1.02 1.37
CA PRO A 278 -33.82 1.67 2.48
C PRO A 278 -32.84 2.63 3.16
N HIS A 279 -33.33 3.79 3.59
CA HIS A 279 -32.53 4.79 4.30
C HIS A 279 -31.93 4.27 5.62
N GLU A 280 -32.47 3.17 6.15
CA GLU A 280 -31.98 2.50 7.36
C GLU A 280 -30.78 1.58 7.12
N LEU A 281 -30.52 1.20 5.86
CA LEU A 281 -29.37 0.36 5.53
C LEU A 281 -28.10 1.20 5.60
N ASP A 282 -27.18 0.85 6.51
CA ASP A 282 -25.84 1.42 6.51
C ASP A 282 -25.03 0.85 5.34
N THR A 283 -24.90 1.64 4.28
CA THR A 283 -24.18 1.26 3.06
C THR A 283 -22.67 1.15 3.24
N LEU A 284 -22.14 1.50 4.41
CA LEU A 284 -20.76 1.15 4.77
C LEU A 284 -20.51 -0.35 4.80
N ILE A 285 -21.55 -1.18 4.97
CA ILE A 285 -21.42 -2.64 4.96
C ILE A 285 -20.84 -3.18 3.65
N PHE A 286 -20.97 -2.43 2.54
CA PHE A 286 -20.43 -2.83 1.25
C PHE A 286 -18.93 -2.58 1.13
N TYR A 287 -18.36 -1.68 1.92
CA TYR A 287 -16.90 -1.56 2.00
C TYR A 287 -16.31 -2.71 2.83
N PRO A 288 -15.29 -3.43 2.34
CA PRO A 288 -14.53 -4.36 3.19
C PRO A 288 -14.04 -3.71 4.49
N ASN A 289 -13.34 -2.56 4.37
CA ASN A 289 -12.90 -1.73 5.49
C ASN A 289 -12.40 -0.34 5.00
N PRO A 290 -13.26 0.70 4.98
CA PRO A 290 -12.90 1.99 4.39
C PRO A 290 -11.91 2.80 5.25
N VAL A 291 -11.60 2.35 6.48
CA VAL A 291 -10.61 3.01 7.35
C VAL A 291 -9.27 2.29 7.37
N ARG A 292 -9.21 1.06 6.87
CA ARG A 292 -8.01 0.24 6.84
C ARG A 292 -8.06 -0.74 5.67
N ILE A 293 -7.71 -0.21 4.51
CA ILE A 293 -7.76 -0.91 3.24
C ILE A 293 -6.69 -1.99 3.21
N ASP A 294 -7.09 -3.20 2.84
CA ASP A 294 -6.20 -4.35 2.72
C ASP A 294 -5.44 -4.30 1.40
N TRP A 295 -4.29 -3.63 1.42
CA TRP A 295 -3.41 -3.50 0.27
C TRP A 295 -2.86 -4.83 -0.23
N THR A 296 -2.85 -5.89 0.58
CA THR A 296 -2.30 -7.20 0.16
C THR A 296 -3.12 -7.87 -0.93
N ARG A 297 -4.35 -7.38 -1.14
CA ARG A 297 -5.27 -7.82 -2.18
C ARG A 297 -5.11 -7.04 -3.49
N CYS A 298 -4.31 -5.97 -3.50
CA CYS A 298 -4.11 -5.11 -4.65
C CYS A 298 -2.65 -5.15 -5.11
N PRO A 299 -2.36 -5.55 -6.36
CA PRO A 299 -1.01 -5.43 -6.92
C PRO A 299 -0.50 -3.98 -6.82
N ILE A 300 0.76 -3.80 -6.45
CA ILE A 300 1.42 -2.48 -6.41
C ILE A 300 2.58 -2.55 -7.39
N ILE A 301 2.50 -1.74 -8.44
CA ILE A 301 3.40 -1.76 -9.57
C ILE A 301 4.18 -0.45 -9.55
N VAL A 302 5.51 -0.55 -9.45
CA VAL A 302 6.41 0.60 -9.48
C VAL A 302 6.92 0.76 -10.90
N ASP A 303 6.57 1.87 -11.54
CA ASP A 303 6.93 2.13 -12.93
C ASP A 303 8.12 3.11 -13.01
N ASP A 304 9.20 2.69 -13.67
CA ASP A 304 10.41 3.50 -13.87
C ASP A 304 10.90 3.40 -15.33
N PRO A 305 10.10 3.86 -16.31
CA PRO A 305 10.31 3.56 -17.73
C PRO A 305 11.54 4.27 -18.29
N VAL A 306 12.03 5.32 -17.61
CA VAL A 306 13.21 6.11 -18.01
C VAL A 306 14.38 5.94 -17.02
N HIS A 307 14.33 4.89 -16.19
CA HIS A 307 15.40 4.47 -15.28
C HIS A 307 15.90 5.58 -14.33
N LEU A 308 14.99 6.37 -13.78
CA LEU A 308 15.30 7.45 -12.84
C LEU A 308 15.97 6.92 -11.57
N LEU A 309 15.55 5.76 -11.07
CA LEU A 309 16.15 5.13 -9.90
C LEU A 309 17.63 4.81 -10.16
N GLN A 310 17.93 4.19 -11.31
CA GLN A 310 19.30 3.87 -11.72
C GLN A 310 20.14 5.15 -11.85
N ARG A 311 19.60 6.20 -12.47
CA ARG A 311 20.29 7.49 -12.67
C ARG A 311 20.62 8.19 -11.35
N LEU A 312 19.80 8.00 -10.32
CA LEU A 312 20.02 8.51 -8.97
C LEU A 312 20.82 7.52 -8.09
N GLY A 313 21.13 6.33 -8.58
CA GLY A 313 21.74 5.26 -7.80
C GLY A 313 20.85 4.75 -6.67
N ILE A 314 19.52 4.93 -6.77
CA ILE A 314 18.55 4.50 -5.77
C ILE A 314 18.22 3.03 -6.03
N GLY A 315 18.49 2.17 -5.05
CA GLY A 315 17.95 0.81 -5.04
C GLY A 315 16.52 0.80 -4.50
N ILE A 316 15.69 -0.11 -4.99
CA ILE A 316 14.41 -0.42 -4.35
C ILE A 316 14.44 -1.86 -3.89
N SER A 317 14.10 -2.07 -2.61
CA SER A 317 13.94 -3.40 -2.05
C SER A 317 12.51 -3.56 -1.54
N LEU A 318 11.81 -4.53 -2.12
CA LEU A 318 10.42 -4.86 -1.83
C LEU A 318 10.38 -6.26 -1.26
N PHE A 319 10.20 -6.39 0.05
CA PHE A 319 10.10 -7.70 0.70
C PHE A 319 8.68 -7.90 1.21
N ARG A 320 7.89 -8.72 0.52
CA ARG A 320 6.59 -9.17 1.05
C ARG A 320 6.81 -10.10 2.24
N ALA A 321 7.68 -11.07 2.05
CA ALA A 321 8.05 -12.10 3.00
C ALA A 321 9.57 -12.30 2.96
N VAL A 322 10.09 -12.95 3.99
CA VAL A 322 11.47 -13.44 4.04
C VAL A 322 11.41 -14.92 4.35
N GLU A 323 11.53 -15.71 3.30
CA GLU A 323 11.53 -17.17 3.35
C GLU A 323 12.93 -17.72 3.63
N ASP A 324 12.99 -18.93 4.18
CA ASP A 324 14.22 -19.72 4.34
C ASP A 324 15.44 -18.97 4.93
N VAL A 325 15.23 -18.32 6.07
CA VAL A 325 16.32 -17.67 6.81
C VAL A 325 17.32 -18.71 7.34
N GLU A 326 18.50 -18.75 6.72
CA GLU A 326 19.62 -19.58 7.14
C GLU A 326 20.33 -19.00 8.35
N GLU A 327 20.51 -19.81 9.39
CA GLU A 327 21.19 -19.38 10.61
C GLU A 327 22.68 -19.62 10.50
N THR A 328 23.48 -18.55 10.52
CA THR A 328 24.94 -18.68 10.51
C THR A 328 25.43 -19.40 11.79
N PRO A 329 26.59 -20.09 11.77
CA PRO A 329 27.13 -20.75 12.96
C PRO A 329 27.31 -19.79 14.15
N LYS A 330 27.67 -18.54 13.85
CA LYS A 330 27.79 -17.46 14.84
C LYS A 330 26.43 -17.12 15.47
N PHE A 331 25.38 -17.03 14.67
CA PHE A 331 24.02 -16.78 15.14
C PHE A 331 23.52 -17.94 16.01
N GLN A 332 23.67 -19.19 15.55
CA GLN A 332 23.28 -20.38 16.32
C GLN A 332 23.99 -20.45 17.68
N SER A 333 25.29 -20.14 17.71
CA SER A 333 26.05 -20.07 18.96
C SER A 333 25.58 -18.95 19.90
N ALA A 334 25.09 -17.84 19.36
CA ALA A 334 24.52 -16.76 20.16
C ALA A 334 23.10 -17.10 20.66
N LEU A 335 22.27 -17.70 19.80
CA LEU A 335 20.89 -18.10 20.10
C LEU A 335 20.83 -19.15 21.21
N SER A 336 21.70 -20.17 21.16
CA SER A 336 21.72 -21.26 22.14
C SER A 336 22.05 -20.81 23.57
N LYS A 337 22.65 -19.62 23.72
CA LYS A 337 22.96 -19.00 25.02
C LYS A 337 21.81 -18.15 25.56
N LEU A 338 20.75 -17.92 24.78
CA LEU A 338 19.58 -17.15 25.21
C LEU A 338 18.57 -18.04 25.92
N ASP A 339 17.65 -17.42 26.64
CA ASP A 339 16.54 -18.10 27.32
C ASP A 339 15.72 -18.95 26.33
N PRO A 340 15.28 -20.17 26.70
CA PRO A 340 14.48 -21.04 25.83
C PRO A 340 13.23 -20.38 25.26
N LYS A 341 12.62 -19.41 25.96
CA LYS A 341 11.49 -18.63 25.46
C LYS A 341 11.91 -17.79 24.26
N LEU A 342 13.07 -17.13 24.29
CA LEU A 342 13.59 -16.33 23.17
C LEU A 342 13.94 -17.21 21.97
N GLN A 343 14.45 -18.42 22.21
CA GLN A 343 14.73 -19.39 21.14
C GLN A 343 13.44 -19.81 20.42
N LYS A 344 12.40 -20.17 21.18
CA LYS A 344 11.06 -20.46 20.62
C LYS A 344 10.47 -19.25 19.90
N GLN A 345 10.65 -18.06 20.47
CA GLN A 345 10.16 -16.83 19.86
C GLN A 345 10.84 -16.55 18.52
N TRP A 346 12.14 -16.79 18.39
CA TRP A 346 12.84 -16.68 17.12
C TRP A 346 12.24 -17.60 16.04
N LEU A 347 11.95 -18.85 16.38
CA LEU A 347 11.26 -19.78 15.45
C LEU A 347 9.90 -19.23 15.01
N LYS A 348 9.10 -18.70 15.94
CA LYS A 348 7.83 -18.02 15.61
C LYS A 348 8.05 -16.84 14.67
N ARG A 349 9.11 -16.05 14.88
CA ARG A 349 9.40 -14.87 14.05
C ARG A 349 9.91 -15.24 12.66
N LYS A 350 10.60 -16.38 12.47
CA LYS A 350 10.88 -16.92 11.12
C LYS A 350 9.60 -17.28 10.38
N ALA A 351 8.66 -17.97 11.05
CA ALA A 351 7.36 -18.28 10.46
C ALA A 351 6.55 -17.00 10.12
N ASP A 352 6.58 -16.00 11.01
CA ASP A 352 5.97 -14.70 10.75
C ASP A 352 6.63 -13.97 9.56
N LEU A 353 7.97 -13.99 9.44
CA LEU A 353 8.71 -13.42 8.33
C LEU A 353 8.35 -14.07 7.00
N ALA A 354 8.24 -15.41 6.97
CA ALA A 354 7.79 -16.16 5.81
C ALA A 354 6.34 -15.82 5.42
N ARG A 355 5.51 -15.43 6.39
CA ARG A 355 4.14 -14.97 6.13
C ARG A 355 4.09 -13.53 5.60
N SER A 356 4.71 -12.59 6.31
CA SER A 356 4.79 -11.19 5.89
C SER A 356 5.77 -10.37 6.73
N THR A 357 6.59 -9.55 6.07
CA THR A 357 7.45 -8.55 6.73
C THR A 357 6.67 -7.37 7.33
N ALA A 358 5.41 -7.17 6.92
CA ALA A 358 4.56 -6.06 7.34
C ALA A 358 3.89 -6.28 8.72
N LEU A 359 4.13 -7.43 9.35
CA LEU A 359 3.60 -7.72 10.68
C LEU A 359 4.24 -6.77 11.72
N LYS A 360 3.40 -6.03 12.44
CA LYS A 360 3.82 -5.07 13.46
C LYS A 360 4.76 -5.68 14.51
N SER A 361 4.55 -6.94 14.86
CA SER A 361 5.36 -7.69 15.81
C SER A 361 6.82 -7.87 15.39
N LEU A 362 7.09 -7.92 14.08
CA LEU A 362 8.42 -8.14 13.51
C LEU A 362 9.30 -6.89 13.57
N ASP A 363 8.73 -5.69 13.62
CA ASP A 363 9.48 -4.44 13.47
C ASP A 363 10.51 -4.46 12.32
N PHE A 364 10.23 -5.15 11.21
CA PHE A 364 11.18 -5.32 10.11
C PHE A 364 11.56 -3.97 9.49
N LYS A 365 12.85 -3.75 9.25
CA LYS A 365 13.40 -2.52 8.66
C LYS A 365 14.87 -2.71 8.29
N GLN A 366 15.35 -1.93 7.33
CA GLN A 366 16.78 -1.90 6.99
C GLN A 366 17.63 -1.38 8.18
N TRP A 367 18.77 -2.01 8.40
CA TRP A 367 19.75 -1.68 9.43
C TRP A 367 20.97 -0.97 8.84
N LYS A 368 20.78 0.31 8.53
CA LYS A 368 21.73 1.18 7.83
C LYS A 368 23.16 1.17 8.39
N LYS A 369 23.31 1.03 9.72
CA LYS A 369 24.65 1.00 10.36
C LYS A 369 25.51 -0.20 9.93
N ALA A 370 24.91 -1.27 9.44
CA ALA A 370 25.60 -2.47 8.99
C ALA A 370 25.65 -2.61 7.45
N GLY A 371 25.12 -1.65 6.71
CA GLY A 371 25.11 -1.63 5.25
C GLY A 371 23.71 -1.83 4.64
N PRO A 372 23.61 -1.71 3.30
CA PRO A 372 22.33 -1.72 2.59
C PRO A 372 21.64 -3.10 2.62
N ASN A 373 22.42 -4.17 2.69
CA ASN A 373 21.91 -5.54 2.66
C ASN A 373 21.55 -6.11 4.03
N VAL A 374 21.58 -5.30 5.10
CA VAL A 374 21.31 -5.78 6.45
C VAL A 374 20.00 -5.20 6.94
N TYR A 375 19.17 -6.05 7.54
CA TYR A 375 17.84 -5.75 8.05
C TYR A 375 17.76 -6.17 9.51
N SER A 376 16.81 -5.59 10.24
CA SER A 376 16.63 -5.79 11.67
C SER A 376 15.20 -6.18 11.97
N VAL A 377 15.03 -7.34 12.60
CA VAL A 377 13.75 -7.87 13.04
C VAL A 377 13.70 -7.95 14.56
N ARG A 378 12.56 -7.61 15.15
CA ARG A 378 12.27 -7.77 16.58
C ARG A 378 11.95 -9.23 16.86
N VAL A 379 12.61 -9.76 17.88
CA VAL A 379 12.36 -11.13 18.35
C VAL A 379 11.31 -11.10 19.45
N ASP A 380 11.65 -10.42 20.55
CA ASP A 380 10.77 -10.19 21.71
C ASP A 380 11.21 -8.93 22.45
N GLY A 381 10.28 -8.12 22.98
CA GLY A 381 10.59 -6.95 23.80
C GLY A 381 11.76 -6.10 23.27
N ASN A 382 12.90 -6.17 23.94
CA ASN A 382 14.13 -5.45 23.60
C ASN A 382 15.18 -6.26 22.80
N TYR A 383 14.85 -7.48 22.36
CA TYR A 383 15.71 -8.35 21.55
C TYR A 383 15.43 -8.20 20.06
N ARG A 384 16.50 -8.23 19.28
CA ARG A 384 16.46 -8.15 17.82
C ARG A 384 17.42 -9.14 17.19
N ALA A 385 17.09 -9.57 15.98
CA ALA A 385 17.98 -10.28 15.07
C ALA A 385 18.35 -9.37 13.89
N HIS A 386 19.58 -9.50 13.41
CA HIS A 386 20.05 -8.90 12.16
C HIS A 386 20.09 -9.97 11.08
N LEU A 387 19.47 -9.66 9.94
CA LEU A 387 19.41 -10.51 8.78
C LEU A 387 20.19 -9.85 7.64
N ARG A 388 21.03 -10.61 6.93
CA ARG A 388 21.68 -10.15 5.71
C ARG A 388 20.99 -10.79 4.52
N HIS A 389 20.62 -9.99 3.53
CA HIS A 389 20.13 -10.46 2.25
C HIS A 389 21.29 -10.55 1.26
N ASP A 390 21.56 -11.75 0.77
CA ASP A 390 22.48 -11.98 -0.32
C ASP A 390 21.74 -11.82 -1.65
N ARG A 391 22.04 -10.74 -2.39
CA ARG A 391 21.30 -10.44 -3.63
C ARG A 391 21.69 -11.35 -4.78
N ASP A 392 22.90 -11.89 -4.78
CA ASP A 392 23.36 -12.72 -5.88
C ASP A 392 22.74 -14.12 -5.78
N GLU A 393 22.64 -14.64 -4.55
CA GLU A 393 22.07 -15.97 -4.30
C GLU A 393 20.58 -15.93 -3.92
N GLN A 394 20.03 -14.74 -3.66
CA GLN A 394 18.66 -14.52 -3.14
C GLN A 394 18.41 -15.26 -1.81
N VAL A 395 19.46 -15.38 -0.97
CA VAL A 395 19.41 -16.10 0.32
C VAL A 395 19.44 -15.13 1.48
N TRP A 396 18.72 -15.46 2.55
CA TRP A 396 18.71 -14.70 3.80
C TRP A 396 19.52 -15.38 4.89
N PHE A 397 20.44 -14.63 5.49
CA PHE A 397 21.27 -15.13 6.58
C PHE A 397 20.95 -14.40 7.88
N ALA A 398 20.64 -15.14 8.95
CA ALA A 398 20.63 -14.60 10.30
C ALA A 398 22.07 -14.51 10.84
N GLU A 399 22.57 -13.29 11.06
CA GLU A 399 23.99 -13.04 11.37
C GLU A 399 24.26 -12.70 12.83
N ALA A 400 23.31 -12.02 13.48
CA ALA A 400 23.42 -11.66 14.90
C ALA A 400 22.06 -11.64 15.60
N ILE A 401 22.04 -11.98 16.89
CA ILE A 401 20.89 -11.82 17.78
C ILE A 401 21.35 -11.27 19.13
N GLY A 402 20.57 -10.36 19.70
CA GLY A 402 20.86 -9.80 21.02
C GLY A 402 19.91 -8.71 21.45
N ASN A 403 20.13 -8.22 22.67
CA ASN A 403 19.35 -7.09 23.19
C ASN A 403 19.73 -5.77 22.50
N HIS A 404 18.87 -4.77 22.62
CA HIS A 404 18.96 -3.47 21.97
C HIS A 404 20.34 -2.80 22.11
N LYS A 405 20.93 -2.87 23.31
CA LYS A 405 22.24 -2.29 23.62
C LYS A 405 23.38 -3.04 22.92
N LYS A 406 23.40 -4.37 22.99
CA LYS A 406 24.40 -5.20 22.30
C LYS A 406 24.33 -5.05 20.78
N MET A 407 23.13 -4.82 20.26
CA MET A 407 22.85 -4.68 18.84
C MET A 407 22.98 -3.22 18.33
N LYS A 408 23.43 -2.28 19.18
CA LYS A 408 23.65 -0.86 18.85
C LYS A 408 22.43 -0.11 18.32
N HIS A 409 21.22 -0.52 18.73
CA HIS A 409 19.96 0.16 18.40
C HIS A 409 19.61 1.32 19.34
N GLY A 410 20.40 1.53 20.42
CA GLY A 410 20.23 2.61 21.39
C GLY A 410 21.16 3.80 21.19
#